data_AF-A0A975QPC8-F1
#
_entry.id   AF-A0A975QPC8-F1
#
_cell.length_a   1.000
_cell.length_b   1.000
_cell.length_c   1.000
_cell.angle_alpha   90.00
_cell.angle_beta   90.00
_cell.angle_gamma   90.00
#
_symmetry.space_group_name_H-M   'P 1'
#
loop_
_entity.id
_entity.type
_entity.pdbx_description
1 polymer ?
#
loop_
_entity_poly.entity_id
_entity_poly.type
_entity_poly.pdbx_seq_one_letter_code
_entity_poly.pdbx_strand_id
1 'polypeptide(L)'
;MIEIFRENIKQIRNRFEIVDLLNSQQRKEEACDILRFQIVYAMSALDFFMHEIYSYALLKIFRNESPKTDRYNEYKIPLKLLEQALYDAENIDHYLKETFIDLNRNYTFMSPGRIRELLNIISSEDEFAMVEKSLKAKNIISKHKRLDRILDEIYDRRNKIAHQTDINHGKDDKNAITKDEVEFYINIISHLVESLYQVICLNK
;
A
#
# COMPACT_ATOMS: atom_id res chain seq x y z
N MET A 1 1.15 9.54 8.74
CA MET A 1 1.11 8.39 7.81
C MET A 1 2.48 7.74 7.58
N ILE A 2 3.50 8.46 7.08
CA ILE A 2 4.79 7.81 6.72
C ILE A 2 5.54 7.23 7.93
N GLU A 3 5.57 7.95 9.06
CA GLU A 3 6.21 7.43 10.29
C GLU A 3 5.51 6.18 10.85
N ILE A 4 4.18 6.14 10.78
CA ILE A 4 3.40 4.95 11.17
C ILE A 4 3.76 3.77 10.28
N PHE A 5 3.87 3.98 8.97
CA PHE A 5 4.29 2.96 8.03
C PHE A 5 5.72 2.47 8.33
N ARG A 6 6.67 3.39 8.56
CA ARG A 6 8.07 3.06 8.89
C ARG A 6 8.16 2.23 10.17
N GLU A 7 7.40 2.58 11.19
CA GLU A 7 7.37 1.83 12.45
C GLU A 7 6.77 0.43 12.24
N ASN A 8 5.69 0.29 11.45
CA ASN A 8 5.14 -1.02 11.09
C ASN A 8 6.19 -1.88 10.35
N ILE A 9 6.88 -1.33 9.35
CA ILE A 9 7.93 -2.06 8.61
C ILE A 9 9.10 -2.46 9.52
N LYS A 10 9.50 -1.59 10.45
CA LYS A 10 10.53 -1.90 11.45
C LYS A 10 10.09 -3.08 12.33
N GLN A 11 8.86 -3.05 12.85
CA GLN A 11 8.33 -4.15 13.66
C GLN A 11 8.26 -5.46 12.86
N ILE A 12 7.82 -5.41 11.59
CA ILE A 12 7.79 -6.57 10.70
C ILE A 12 9.19 -7.14 10.52
N ARG A 13 10.20 -6.31 10.25
CA ARG A 13 11.59 -6.76 10.10
C ARG A 13 12.15 -7.38 11.38
N ASN A 14 11.84 -6.82 12.56
CA ASN A 14 12.29 -7.38 13.83
C ASN A 14 11.75 -8.81 14.08
N ARG A 15 10.67 -9.24 13.41
CA ARG A 15 10.17 -10.62 13.51
C ARG A 15 11.09 -11.64 12.83
N PHE A 16 12.04 -11.21 12.01
CA PHE A 16 13.08 -12.12 11.49
C PHE A 16 13.94 -12.72 12.60
N GLU A 17 14.15 -12.03 13.72
CA GLU A 17 14.87 -12.60 14.87
C GLU A 17 14.13 -13.83 15.45
N ILE A 18 12.79 -13.79 15.45
CA ILE A 18 11.95 -14.91 15.88
C ILE A 18 12.03 -16.06 14.85
N VAL A 19 12.04 -15.74 13.56
CA VAL A 19 12.24 -16.72 12.48
C VAL A 19 13.58 -17.44 12.65
N ASP A 20 14.65 -16.69 12.90
CA ASP A 20 15.99 -17.25 13.10
C ASP A 20 16.07 -18.14 14.35
N LEU A 21 15.47 -17.69 15.46
CA LEU A 21 15.37 -18.48 16.68
C LEU A 21 14.63 -19.80 16.45
N LEU A 22 13.44 -19.77 15.83
CA LEU A 22 12.65 -20.97 15.54
C LEU A 22 13.40 -21.93 14.62
N ASN A 23 14.08 -21.42 13.61
CA ASN A 23 14.92 -22.24 12.73
C ASN A 23 16.09 -22.90 13.49
N SER A 24 16.74 -22.20 14.41
CA SER A 24 17.81 -22.76 15.26
C SER A 24 17.31 -23.89 16.18
N GLN A 25 16.03 -23.85 16.55
CA GLN A 25 15.33 -24.88 17.33
C GLN A 25 14.72 -25.99 16.45
N GLN A 26 15.02 -26.02 15.14
CA GLN A 26 14.45 -26.96 14.16
C GLN A 26 12.92 -26.86 14.00
N ARG A 27 12.29 -25.75 14.42
CA ARG A 27 10.84 -25.49 14.34
C ARG A 27 10.50 -24.77 13.02
N LYS A 28 10.81 -25.43 11.89
CA LYS A 28 10.72 -24.82 10.55
C LYS A 28 9.30 -24.40 10.17
N GLU A 29 8.29 -25.18 10.51
CA GLU A 29 6.90 -24.86 10.14
C GLU A 29 6.42 -23.57 10.80
N GLU A 30 6.71 -23.41 12.09
CA GLU A 30 6.38 -22.20 12.84
C GLU A 30 7.14 -20.98 12.32
N ALA A 31 8.42 -21.15 11.96
CA ALA A 31 9.20 -20.10 11.31
C ALA A 31 8.55 -19.67 9.97
N CYS A 32 8.08 -20.63 9.17
CA CYS A 32 7.37 -20.36 7.92
C CYS A 32 6.04 -19.64 8.16
N ASP A 33 5.32 -19.95 9.23
CA ASP A 33 4.07 -19.26 9.55
C ASP A 33 4.31 -17.80 9.97
N ILE A 34 5.38 -17.51 10.72
CA ILE A 34 5.79 -16.12 10.97
C ILE A 34 6.10 -15.38 9.66
N LEU A 35 6.85 -16.01 8.75
CA LEU A 35 7.15 -15.45 7.42
C LEU A 35 5.87 -15.12 6.63
N ARG A 36 4.86 -15.99 6.67
CA ARG A 36 3.55 -15.76 6.03
C ARG A 36 2.83 -14.57 6.65
N PHE A 37 2.82 -14.47 7.98
CA PHE A 37 2.22 -13.32 8.67
C PHE A 37 2.94 -12.01 8.38
N GLN A 38 4.27 -12.03 8.18
CA GLN A 38 5.02 -10.84 7.79
C GLN A 38 4.58 -10.32 6.40
N ILE A 39 4.29 -11.19 5.42
CA ILE A 39 3.75 -10.76 4.11
C ILE A 39 2.39 -10.08 4.28
N VAL A 40 1.47 -10.70 5.04
CA VAL A 40 0.14 -10.13 5.28
C VAL A 40 0.25 -8.77 5.96
N TYR A 41 1.09 -8.66 7.00
CA TYR A 41 1.24 -7.42 7.74
C TYR A 41 1.88 -6.30 6.90
N ALA A 42 2.89 -6.62 6.07
CA ALA A 42 3.50 -5.63 5.18
C ALA A 42 2.50 -5.06 4.16
N MET A 43 1.64 -5.92 3.61
CA MET A 43 0.59 -5.50 2.69
C MET A 43 -0.54 -4.72 3.40
N SER A 44 -0.88 -5.06 4.64
CA SER A 44 -1.79 -4.24 5.46
C SER A 44 -1.21 -2.86 5.76
N ALA A 45 0.10 -2.75 6.01
CA ALA A 45 0.76 -1.47 6.20
C ALA A 45 0.74 -0.61 4.92
N LEU A 46 0.93 -1.23 3.74
CA LEU A 46 0.75 -0.56 2.44
C LEU A 46 -0.69 -0.06 2.27
N ASP A 47 -1.68 -0.92 2.51
CA ASP A 47 -3.10 -0.58 2.37
C ASP A 47 -3.48 0.64 3.21
N PHE A 48 -3.12 0.62 4.49
CA PHE A 48 -3.34 1.72 5.42
C PHE A 48 -2.65 3.01 4.95
N PHE A 49 -1.39 2.92 4.51
CA PHE A 49 -0.68 4.08 3.97
C PHE A 49 -1.40 4.67 2.75
N MET A 50 -1.87 3.82 1.84
CA MET A 50 -2.58 4.26 0.63
C MET A 50 -3.90 4.98 0.94
N HIS A 51 -4.67 4.50 1.93
CA HIS A 51 -5.88 5.19 2.42
C HIS A 51 -5.56 6.60 2.94
N GLU A 52 -4.51 6.72 3.76
CA GLU A 52 -4.11 7.98 4.38
C GLU A 52 -3.57 8.98 3.35
N ILE A 53 -2.64 8.55 2.47
CA ILE A 53 -2.03 9.45 1.48
C ILE A 53 -3.04 9.92 0.44
N TYR A 54 -4.01 9.07 0.09
CA TYR A 54 -5.07 9.44 -0.84
C TYR A 54 -5.97 10.53 -0.27
N SER A 55 -6.47 10.33 0.95
CA SER A 55 -7.32 11.31 1.64
C SER A 55 -6.58 12.64 1.83
N TYR A 56 -5.30 12.58 2.17
CA TYR A 56 -4.43 13.75 2.25
C TYR A 56 -4.31 14.49 0.92
N ALA A 57 -4.04 13.77 -0.18
CA ALA A 57 -3.85 14.39 -1.49
C ALA A 57 -5.16 14.99 -2.06
N LEU A 58 -6.31 14.34 -1.84
CA LEU A 58 -7.61 14.91 -2.19
C LEU A 58 -7.88 16.23 -1.46
N LEU A 59 -7.57 16.31 -0.16
CA LEU A 59 -7.71 17.54 0.61
C LEU A 59 -6.80 18.67 0.07
N LYS A 60 -5.56 18.35 -0.33
CA LYS A 60 -4.68 19.35 -0.98
C LYS A 60 -5.28 19.88 -2.28
N ILE A 61 -5.83 19.01 -3.12
CA ILE A 61 -6.50 19.44 -4.37
C ILE A 61 -7.72 20.30 -4.06
N PHE A 62 -8.53 19.92 -3.06
CA PHE A 62 -9.70 20.69 -2.63
C PHE A 62 -9.31 22.10 -2.17
N ARG A 63 -8.25 22.22 -1.37
CA ARG A 63 -7.68 23.49 -0.88
C ARG A 63 -6.91 24.29 -1.94
N ASN A 64 -6.88 23.79 -3.18
CA ASN A 64 -6.17 24.42 -4.30
C ASN A 64 -4.64 24.51 -4.07
N GLU A 65 -4.08 23.63 -3.23
CA GLU A 65 -2.64 23.45 -3.01
C GLU A 65 -2.00 22.52 -4.05
N SER A 66 -2.82 21.87 -4.88
CA SER A 66 -2.39 20.98 -5.96
C SER A 66 -3.39 21.07 -7.11
N PRO A 67 -2.94 20.91 -8.38
CA PRO A 67 -3.81 21.04 -9.53
C PRO A 67 -4.90 19.97 -9.52
N LYS A 68 -6.10 20.36 -9.96
CA LYS A 68 -7.20 19.43 -10.20
C LYS A 68 -6.90 18.57 -11.43
N THR A 69 -7.33 17.32 -11.38
CA THR A 69 -7.26 16.38 -12.50
C THR A 69 -8.64 16.18 -13.11
N ASP A 70 -8.72 15.65 -14.32
CA ASP A 70 -10.01 15.28 -14.93
C ASP A 70 -10.76 14.25 -14.07
N ARG A 71 -10.03 13.30 -13.51
CA ARG A 71 -10.58 12.28 -12.60
C ARG A 71 -11.08 12.85 -11.28
N TYR A 72 -10.42 13.88 -10.74
CA TYR A 72 -10.90 14.60 -9.57
C TYR A 72 -12.23 15.31 -9.88
N ASN A 73 -12.37 15.93 -11.06
CA ASN A 73 -13.60 16.61 -11.46
C ASN A 73 -14.78 15.62 -11.63
N GLU A 74 -14.50 14.36 -11.95
CA GLU A 74 -15.48 13.27 -12.05
C GLU A 74 -15.77 12.59 -10.69
N TYR A 75 -15.05 12.95 -9.62
CA TYR A 75 -15.14 12.27 -8.33
C TYR A 75 -16.48 12.55 -7.64
N LYS A 76 -17.19 11.48 -7.27
CA LYS A 76 -18.55 11.56 -6.71
C LYS A 76 -18.51 11.63 -5.19
N ILE A 77 -19.30 12.55 -4.63
CA ILE A 77 -19.48 12.71 -3.18
C ILE A 77 -20.95 12.59 -2.77
N PRO A 78 -21.26 12.19 -1.52
CA PRO A 78 -22.61 12.16 -1.00
C PRO A 78 -23.23 13.57 -0.91
N LEU A 79 -24.55 13.68 -1.12
CA LEU A 79 -25.29 14.95 -1.02
C LEU A 79 -25.17 15.60 0.37
N LYS A 80 -25.08 14.78 1.42
CA LYS A 80 -24.85 15.23 2.80
C LYS A 80 -23.64 16.17 2.91
N LEU A 81 -22.55 15.89 2.18
CA LEU A 81 -21.36 16.73 2.21
C LEU A 81 -21.62 18.11 1.58
N LEU A 82 -22.47 18.18 0.56
CA LEU A 82 -22.88 19.47 -0.03
C LEU A 82 -23.69 20.29 0.97
N GLU A 83 -24.65 19.68 1.68
CA GLU A 83 -25.41 20.36 2.73
C GLU A 83 -24.49 20.88 3.84
N GLN A 84 -23.54 20.06 4.29
CA GLN A 84 -22.53 20.46 5.27
C GLN A 84 -21.67 21.63 4.78
N ALA A 85 -21.24 21.61 3.51
CA ALA A 85 -20.47 22.71 2.91
C ALA A 85 -21.28 24.03 2.83
N LEU A 86 -22.60 23.96 2.66
CA LEU A 86 -23.47 25.13 2.55
C LEU A 86 -23.81 25.75 3.91
N TYR A 87 -24.02 24.92 4.93
CA TYR A 87 -24.55 25.35 6.23
C TYR A 87 -23.52 25.36 7.37
N ASP A 88 -22.36 24.70 7.20
CA ASP A 88 -21.26 24.66 8.17
C ASP A 88 -19.90 24.59 7.46
N ALA A 89 -19.62 25.61 6.64
CA ALA A 89 -18.41 25.69 5.83
C ALA A 89 -17.12 25.73 6.66
N GLU A 90 -17.17 26.20 7.91
CA GLU A 90 -16.01 26.28 8.80
C GLU A 90 -15.43 24.90 9.14
N ASN A 91 -16.27 23.86 9.11
CA ASN A 91 -15.88 22.47 9.42
C ASN A 91 -15.70 21.59 8.16
N ILE A 92 -15.69 22.17 6.96
CA ILE A 92 -15.71 21.39 5.70
C ILE A 92 -14.55 20.41 5.54
N ASP A 93 -13.35 20.78 5.99
CA ASP A 93 -12.17 19.90 5.91
C ASP A 93 -12.34 18.63 6.75
N HIS A 94 -12.97 18.75 7.91
CA HIS A 94 -13.29 17.61 8.76
C HIS A 94 -14.29 16.68 8.06
N TYR A 95 -15.37 17.23 7.51
CA TYR A 95 -16.39 16.46 6.80
C TYR A 95 -15.88 15.80 5.52
N LEU A 96 -15.01 16.49 4.78
CA LEU A 96 -14.33 15.92 3.62
C LEU A 96 -13.47 14.72 4.01
N LYS A 97 -12.67 14.86 5.08
CA LYS A 97 -11.82 13.79 5.57
C LYS A 97 -12.64 12.56 5.97
N GLU A 98 -13.71 12.75 6.74
CA GLU A 98 -14.62 11.66 7.11
C GLU A 98 -15.27 11.02 5.88
N THR A 99 -15.75 11.85 4.94
CA THR A 99 -16.37 11.38 3.70
C THR A 99 -15.40 10.54 2.87
N PHE A 100 -14.14 10.97 2.73
CA PHE A 100 -13.13 10.22 1.98
C PHE A 100 -12.81 8.88 2.65
N ILE A 101 -12.71 8.84 3.97
CA ILE A 101 -12.53 7.58 4.71
C ILE A 101 -13.73 6.65 4.48
N ASP A 102 -14.96 7.16 4.63
CA ASP A 102 -16.18 6.38 4.49
C ASP A 102 -16.41 5.84 3.08
N LEU A 103 -16.12 6.64 2.05
CA LEU A 103 -16.22 6.20 0.65
C LEU A 103 -15.23 5.08 0.34
N ASN A 104 -14.06 5.10 0.99
CA ASN A 104 -12.97 4.18 0.68
C ASN A 104 -12.89 2.96 1.61
N ARG A 105 -13.61 2.95 2.75
CA ARG A 105 -13.50 1.93 3.81
C ARG A 105 -13.56 0.45 3.37
N ASN A 106 -14.27 0.15 2.29
CA ASN A 106 -14.47 -1.22 1.79
C ASN A 106 -13.53 -1.58 0.64
N TYR A 107 -12.70 -0.63 0.19
CA TYR A 107 -11.72 -0.85 -0.86
C TYR A 107 -10.36 -1.16 -0.25
N THR A 108 -9.67 -2.09 -0.89
CA THR A 108 -8.26 -2.39 -0.61
C THR A 108 -7.39 -1.81 -1.72
N PHE A 109 -6.37 -1.07 -1.34
CA PHE A 109 -5.42 -0.37 -2.20
C PHE A 109 -4.06 -1.07 -2.23
N MET A 110 -4.10 -2.39 -2.41
CA MET A 110 -2.93 -3.25 -2.39
C MET A 110 -2.50 -3.73 -3.77
N SER A 111 -3.43 -3.88 -4.72
CA SER A 111 -3.10 -4.30 -6.09
C SER A 111 -2.55 -3.12 -6.91
N PRO A 112 -1.66 -3.36 -7.89
CA PRO A 112 -1.15 -2.33 -8.79
C PRO A 112 -2.25 -1.54 -9.51
N GLY A 113 -3.30 -2.23 -9.97
CA GLY A 113 -4.43 -1.59 -10.66
C GLY A 113 -5.13 -0.56 -9.77
N ARG A 114 -5.45 -0.93 -8.53
CA ARG A 114 -6.06 -0.03 -7.55
C ARG A 114 -5.15 1.13 -7.15
N ILE A 115 -3.86 0.88 -7.00
CA ILE A 115 -2.88 1.95 -6.72
C ILE A 115 -2.84 2.96 -7.88
N ARG A 116 -2.79 2.50 -9.14
CA ARG A 116 -2.81 3.40 -10.32
C ARG A 116 -4.12 4.18 -10.42
N GLU A 117 -5.26 3.53 -10.18
CA GLU A 117 -6.58 4.17 -10.16
C GLU A 117 -6.60 5.35 -9.18
N LEU A 118 -6.08 5.15 -7.96
CA LEU A 118 -5.93 6.19 -6.96
C LEU A 118 -5.02 7.35 -7.41
N LEU A 119 -3.84 7.01 -7.94
CA LEU A 119 -2.86 8.00 -8.38
C LEU A 119 -3.41 8.90 -9.48
N ASN A 120 -4.14 8.33 -10.44
CA ASN A 120 -4.77 9.07 -11.53
C ASN A 120 -5.86 10.04 -11.06
N ILE A 121 -6.44 9.84 -9.87
CA ILE A 121 -7.38 10.81 -9.28
C ILE A 121 -6.62 12.00 -8.71
N ILE A 122 -5.47 11.78 -8.09
CA ILE A 122 -4.72 12.81 -7.37
C ILE A 122 -3.62 13.48 -8.20
N SER A 123 -3.38 13.00 -9.42
CA SER A 123 -2.39 13.57 -10.32
C SER A 123 -2.69 13.36 -11.81
N SER A 124 -2.22 14.29 -12.63
CA SER A 124 -2.16 14.18 -14.09
C SER A 124 -0.89 13.50 -14.60
N GLU A 125 0.13 13.35 -13.75
CA GLU A 125 1.38 12.68 -14.08
C GLU A 125 1.29 11.17 -13.83
N ASP A 126 2.23 10.38 -14.37
CA ASP A 126 2.32 8.94 -14.06
C ASP A 126 3.28 8.70 -12.88
N GLU A 127 2.80 8.96 -11.65
CA GLU A 127 3.59 8.71 -10.43
C GLU A 127 4.08 7.27 -10.34
N PHE A 128 3.28 6.31 -10.80
CA PHE A 128 3.65 4.91 -10.72
C PHE A 128 4.88 4.63 -11.58
N ALA A 129 4.93 5.17 -12.81
CA ALA A 129 6.11 5.08 -13.67
C ALA A 129 7.33 5.82 -13.08
N MET A 130 7.12 6.98 -12.44
CA MET A 130 8.19 7.70 -11.74
C MET A 130 8.78 6.87 -10.59
N VAL A 131 7.93 6.21 -9.81
CA VAL A 131 8.34 5.31 -8.72
C VAL A 131 9.08 4.10 -9.29
N GLU A 132 8.56 3.45 -10.34
CA GLU A 132 9.25 2.33 -10.97
C GLU A 132 10.65 2.73 -11.47
N LYS A 133 10.78 3.91 -12.10
CA LYS A 133 12.07 4.47 -12.53
C LYS A 133 13.01 4.69 -11.34
N SER A 134 12.51 5.24 -10.24
CA SER A 134 13.27 5.43 -8.99
C SER A 134 13.80 4.11 -8.42
N LEU A 135 12.94 3.07 -8.35
CA LEU A 135 13.32 1.75 -7.84
C LEU A 135 14.39 1.08 -8.72
N LYS A 136 14.27 1.20 -10.05
CA LYS A 136 15.29 0.71 -10.99
C LYS A 136 16.61 1.45 -10.85
N ALA A 137 16.59 2.77 -10.71
CA ALA A 137 17.79 3.58 -10.53
C ALA A 137 18.55 3.24 -9.24
N LYS A 138 17.81 2.88 -8.18
CA LYS A 138 18.35 2.45 -6.88
C LYS A 138 18.72 0.95 -6.83
N ASN A 139 18.59 0.22 -7.95
CA ASN A 139 18.79 -1.23 -8.05
C ASN A 139 17.94 -2.06 -7.06
N ILE A 140 16.77 -1.54 -6.65
CA ILE A 140 15.82 -2.26 -5.80
C ILE A 140 15.09 -3.34 -6.62
N ILE A 141 14.80 -3.04 -7.88
CA ILE A 141 14.33 -4.02 -8.87
C ILE A 141 15.26 -4.00 -10.08
N SER A 142 15.35 -5.13 -10.78
CA SER A 142 16.14 -5.21 -12.00
C SER A 142 15.55 -4.34 -13.12
N LYS A 143 16.40 -3.85 -14.03
CA LYS A 143 15.98 -2.99 -15.15
C LYS A 143 14.91 -3.63 -16.05
N HIS A 144 14.94 -4.96 -16.18
CA HIS A 144 14.04 -5.74 -17.03
C HIS A 144 12.75 -6.18 -16.34
N LYS A 145 12.67 -6.10 -15.00
CA LYS A 145 11.43 -6.40 -14.28
C LYS A 145 10.51 -5.19 -14.27
N ARG A 146 9.21 -5.44 -14.31
CA ARG A 146 8.17 -4.43 -14.15
C ARG A 146 7.68 -4.40 -12.71
N LEU A 147 7.49 -3.20 -12.17
CA LEU A 147 7.04 -3.03 -10.79
C LEU A 147 5.64 -3.61 -10.56
N ASP A 148 4.72 -3.42 -11.51
CA ASP A 148 3.37 -3.96 -11.39
C ASP A 148 3.35 -5.50 -11.33
N ARG A 149 4.16 -6.18 -12.14
CA ARG A 149 4.27 -7.64 -12.08
C ARG A 149 4.77 -8.13 -10.72
N ILE A 150 5.77 -7.46 -10.15
CA ILE A 150 6.28 -7.80 -8.81
C ILE A 150 5.18 -7.58 -7.75
N LEU A 151 4.47 -6.45 -7.83
CA LEU A 151 3.40 -6.15 -6.87
C LEU A 151 2.18 -7.08 -7.03
N ASP A 152 1.84 -7.50 -8.25
CA ASP A 152 0.84 -8.54 -8.51
C ASP A 152 1.24 -9.85 -7.83
N GLU A 153 2.51 -10.27 -7.99
CA GLU A 153 3.03 -11.49 -7.33
C GLU A 153 2.90 -11.40 -5.80
N ILE A 154 3.26 -10.26 -5.20
CA ILE A 154 3.14 -10.04 -3.75
C ILE A 154 1.66 -10.05 -3.32
N TYR A 155 0.80 -9.39 -4.08
CA TYR A 155 -0.63 -9.31 -3.80
C TYR A 155 -1.30 -10.68 -3.86
N ASP A 156 -1.00 -11.47 -4.89
CA ASP A 156 -1.50 -12.83 -5.05
C ASP A 156 -0.99 -13.75 -3.94
N ARG A 157 0.30 -13.64 -3.60
CA ARG A 157 0.91 -14.37 -2.49
C ARG A 157 0.19 -14.09 -1.18
N ARG A 158 -0.06 -12.81 -0.87
CA ARG A 158 -0.80 -12.38 0.31
C ARG A 158 -2.22 -12.93 0.32
N ASN A 159 -2.93 -12.86 -0.81
CA ASN A 159 -4.30 -13.36 -0.91
C ASN A 159 -4.38 -14.87 -0.69
N LYS A 160 -3.41 -15.64 -1.21
CA LYS A 160 -3.31 -17.07 -0.92
C LYS A 160 -3.14 -17.34 0.58
N ILE A 161 -2.25 -16.61 1.24
CA ILE A 161 -2.03 -16.74 2.69
C ILE A 161 -3.31 -16.39 3.47
N ALA A 162 -3.91 -15.24 3.18
CA ALA A 162 -5.01 -14.70 3.97
C ALA A 162 -6.36 -15.40 3.72
N HIS A 163 -6.61 -15.90 2.50
CA HIS A 163 -7.93 -16.43 2.11
C HIS A 163 -7.92 -17.91 1.72
N GLN A 164 -6.75 -18.49 1.43
CA GLN A 164 -6.63 -19.87 0.92
C GLN A 164 -5.69 -20.72 1.77
N THR A 165 -5.40 -20.32 3.02
CA THR A 165 -4.50 -21.02 3.95
C THR A 165 -3.07 -21.24 3.41
N ASP A 166 -2.71 -20.48 2.38
CA ASP A 166 -1.51 -20.67 1.56
C ASP A 166 -1.37 -22.03 0.86
N ILE A 167 -2.49 -22.67 0.50
CA ILE A 167 -2.53 -23.97 -0.18
C ILE A 167 -3.12 -23.81 -1.57
N ASN A 168 -2.49 -24.39 -2.60
CA ASN A 168 -3.06 -24.40 -3.95
C ASN A 168 -4.18 -25.44 -4.06
N HIS A 169 -5.21 -25.17 -4.84
CA HIS A 169 -6.31 -26.11 -5.07
C HIS A 169 -5.77 -27.45 -5.62
N GLY A 170 -6.20 -28.56 -5.01
CA GLY A 170 -5.72 -29.91 -5.37
C GLY A 170 -4.32 -30.26 -4.83
N LYS A 171 -3.80 -29.49 -3.87
CA LYS A 171 -2.60 -29.80 -3.08
C LYS A 171 -2.98 -29.87 -1.60
N ASP A 172 -2.18 -30.62 -0.84
CA ASP A 172 -2.36 -30.77 0.61
C ASP A 172 -1.36 -29.90 1.41
N ASP A 173 -0.22 -29.54 0.79
CA ASP A 173 0.84 -28.78 1.45
C ASP A 173 0.73 -27.27 1.19
N LYS A 174 1.11 -26.49 2.21
CA LYS A 174 1.31 -25.04 2.07
C LYS A 174 2.43 -24.75 1.07
N ASN A 175 2.30 -23.66 0.33
CA ASN A 175 3.34 -23.17 -0.58
C ASN A 175 4.64 -22.87 0.18
N ALA A 176 5.78 -23.29 -0.38
CA ALA A 176 7.10 -23.01 0.19
C ALA A 176 7.33 -21.50 0.33
N ILE A 177 8.03 -21.10 1.40
CA ILE A 177 8.35 -19.69 1.69
C ILE A 177 9.77 -19.63 2.24
N THR A 178 10.53 -18.60 1.85
CA THR A 178 11.89 -18.38 2.38
C THR A 178 12.01 -17.00 3.01
N LYS A 179 13.00 -16.85 3.91
CA LYS A 179 13.30 -15.55 4.52
C LYS A 179 13.67 -14.51 3.45
N ASP A 180 14.49 -14.88 2.48
CA ASP A 180 14.94 -13.99 1.40
C ASP A 180 13.78 -13.51 0.51
N GLU A 181 12.80 -14.38 0.21
CA GLU A 181 11.57 -14.01 -0.51
C GLU A 181 10.78 -12.94 0.25
N VAL A 182 10.57 -13.15 1.55
CA VAL A 182 9.82 -12.22 2.40
C VAL A 182 10.55 -10.90 2.59
N GLU A 183 11.87 -10.95 2.80
CA GLU A 183 12.71 -9.76 2.91
C GLU A 183 12.69 -8.95 1.62
N PHE A 184 12.76 -9.61 0.47
CA PHE A 184 12.59 -8.98 -0.84
C PHE A 184 11.23 -8.27 -0.94
N TYR A 185 10.12 -8.95 -0.60
CA TYR A 185 8.79 -8.34 -0.64
C TYR A 185 8.64 -7.13 0.28
N ILE A 186 9.10 -7.23 1.53
CA ILE A 186 9.10 -6.10 2.47
C ILE A 186 9.92 -4.94 1.92
N ASN A 187 11.06 -5.22 1.30
CA ASN A 187 11.92 -4.21 0.70
C ASN A 187 11.24 -3.48 -0.46
N ILE A 188 10.57 -4.21 -1.36
CA ILE A 188 9.78 -3.62 -2.46
C ILE A 188 8.68 -2.72 -1.92
N ILE A 189 7.88 -3.20 -0.96
CA ILE A 189 6.77 -2.44 -0.36
C ILE A 189 7.31 -1.17 0.33
N SER A 190 8.39 -1.30 1.10
CA SER A 190 9.02 -0.18 1.78
C SER A 190 9.48 0.89 0.79
N HIS A 191 10.17 0.52 -0.28
CA HIS A 191 10.67 1.48 -1.27
C HIS A 191 9.58 2.08 -2.15
N LEU A 192 8.53 1.32 -2.46
CA LEU A 192 7.32 1.82 -3.12
C LEU A 192 6.72 2.96 -2.31
N VAL A 193 6.44 2.74 -1.01
CA VAL A 193 5.81 3.73 -0.14
C VAL A 193 6.67 4.97 0.05
N GLU A 194 7.97 4.81 0.30
CA GLU A 194 8.90 5.94 0.43
C GLU A 194 8.94 6.78 -0.85
N SER A 195 8.93 6.14 -2.02
CA SER A 195 9.00 6.84 -3.30
C SER A 195 7.67 7.51 -3.64
N LEU A 196 6.53 6.88 -3.34
CA LEU A 196 5.21 7.49 -3.46
C LEU A 196 5.10 8.72 -2.56
N TYR A 197 5.52 8.61 -1.30
CA TYR A 197 5.54 9.72 -0.37
C TYR A 197 6.39 10.88 -0.89
N GLN A 198 7.59 10.60 -1.41
CA GLN A 198 8.45 11.61 -1.99
C GLN A 198 7.80 12.32 -3.19
N VAL A 199 7.21 11.57 -4.13
CA VAL A 199 6.64 12.14 -5.34
C VAL A 199 5.35 12.92 -5.06
N ILE A 200 4.51 12.47 -4.12
CA ILE A 200 3.21 13.08 -3.84
C ILE A 200 3.32 14.24 -2.83
N CYS A 201 4.18 14.11 -1.81
CA CYS A 201 4.21 15.04 -0.68
C CYS A 201 5.37 16.03 -0.69
N LEU A 202 6.51 15.70 -1.31
CA LEU A 202 7.74 16.51 -1.22
C LEU A 202 8.13 17.18 -2.53
N ASN A 203 7.77 16.59 -3.67
CA ASN A 203 8.13 17.09 -5.00
C ASN A 203 7.00 17.92 -5.66
N LYS A 204 5.92 18.23 -4.93
CA LYS A 204 4.76 19.02 -5.41
C LYS A 204 4.50 20.22 -4.50
#